data_AF-A0A348P3G0-F1
#
_entry.id   AF-A0A348P3G0-F1
#
_cell.length_a   1.000
_cell.length_b   1.000
_cell.length_c   1.000
_cell.angle_alpha   90.00
_cell.angle_beta   90.00
_cell.angle_gamma   90.00
#
_symmetry.space_group_name_H-M   'P 1'
#
loop_
_entity.id
_entity.type
_entity.pdbx_description
1 polymer ?
#
loop_
_entity_poly.entity_id
_entity_poly.type
_entity_poly.pdbx_seq_one_letter_code
_entity_poly.pdbx_strand_id
1 'polypeptide(L)'
;PGKYRKITINDENTVTAESINVPEFDWDKGGRTTEQYFDDRAAWAAPNRIRRALSGDSFLKKKATKIFNTNTFAQLGRKLCLKVPDELKNKKFADFTGELARDIFKGDQPYVKGTPEYEIIARFLKRFKPVLKIAENKLAKDSVKPDLTSMLLNTIGNNKGWSDNDATISLK
;
A
#
# COMPACT_ATOMS: atom_id res chain seq x y z
N PRO A 1 1.55 -7.19 14.74
CA PRO A 1 1.49 -8.60 15.19
C PRO A 1 1.28 -9.53 13.99
N GLY A 2 1.97 -10.67 13.94
CA GLY A 2 1.62 -11.70 12.96
C GLY A 2 0.20 -12.17 13.20
N LYS A 3 -0.50 -12.59 12.14
CA LYS A 3 -1.81 -13.25 12.23
C LYS A 3 -1.66 -14.66 11.66
N TYR A 4 -2.06 -15.66 12.43
CA TYR A 4 -2.32 -16.98 11.88
C TYR A 4 -3.74 -16.99 11.32
N ARG A 5 -3.92 -17.55 10.12
CA ARG A 5 -5.25 -17.75 9.55
C ARG A 5 -5.67 -19.20 9.78
N LYS A 6 -6.78 -19.38 10.48
CA LYS A 6 -7.44 -20.68 10.60
C LYS A 6 -8.50 -20.78 9.52
N ILE A 7 -8.38 -21.79 8.67
CA ILE A 7 -9.38 -22.10 7.64
C ILE A 7 -10.21 -23.28 8.12
N THR A 8 -11.52 -23.11 8.18
CA THR A 8 -12.49 -24.14 8.55
C THR A 8 -13.40 -24.40 7.35
N ILE A 9 -13.44 -25.65 6.88
CA ILE A 9 -14.38 -26.11 5.85
C ILE A 9 -15.61 -26.61 6.61
N ASN A 10 -16.72 -25.88 6.55
CA ASN A 10 -17.93 -26.21 7.31
C ASN A 10 -18.79 -27.25 6.57
N ASP A 11 -18.88 -27.11 5.25
CA ASP A 11 -19.60 -28.01 4.34
C ASP A 11 -19.02 -27.87 2.91
N GLU A 12 -19.60 -28.60 1.94
CA GLU A 12 -19.17 -28.60 0.53
C GLU A 12 -19.14 -27.19 -0.11
N ASN A 13 -19.90 -26.24 0.42
CA ASN A 13 -20.10 -24.92 -0.18
C ASN A 13 -19.67 -23.76 0.73
N THR A 14 -19.15 -24.02 1.93
CA THR A 14 -18.91 -22.98 2.93
C THR A 14 -17.54 -23.12 3.58
N VAL A 15 -16.72 -22.06 3.44
CA VAL A 15 -15.41 -21.95 4.07
C VAL A 15 -15.35 -20.70 4.95
N THR A 16 -14.91 -20.86 6.19
CA THR A 16 -14.66 -19.75 7.12
C THR A 16 -13.17 -19.56 7.33
N ALA A 17 -12.70 -18.33 7.21
CA ALA A 17 -11.36 -17.90 7.55
C ALA A 17 -11.42 -17.00 8.78
N GLU A 18 -10.63 -17.31 9.80
CA GLU A 18 -10.51 -16.51 11.03
C GLU A 18 -9.05 -16.15 11.28
N SER A 19 -8.79 -14.90 11.64
CA SER A 19 -7.45 -14.43 11.99
C SER A 19 -7.20 -14.47 13.49
N ILE A 20 -6.23 -15.28 13.89
CA ILE A 20 -5.76 -15.41 15.27
C ILE A 20 -4.51 -14.54 15.42
N ASN A 21 -4.58 -13.55 16.29
CA ASN A 21 -3.42 -12.71 16.59
C ASN A 21 -2.34 -13.53 17.28
N VAL A 22 -1.10 -13.45 16.78
CA VAL A 22 0.05 -14.00 17.47
C VAL A 22 0.26 -13.21 18.77
N PRO A 23 0.37 -13.90 19.92
CA PRO A 23 0.62 -13.24 21.20
C PRO A 23 1.91 -12.42 21.19
N GLU A 24 2.04 -11.53 22.16
CA GLU A 24 3.22 -10.67 22.26
C GLU A 24 4.53 -11.49 22.23
N PHE A 25 5.47 -11.06 21.40
CA PHE A 25 6.81 -11.63 21.40
C PHE A 25 7.66 -10.93 22.46
N ASP A 26 8.47 -11.72 23.15
CA ASP A 26 9.40 -11.24 24.17
C ASP A 26 10.66 -10.67 23.51
N TRP A 27 10.70 -9.35 23.38
CA TRP A 27 11.76 -8.58 22.74
C TRP A 27 11.72 -7.14 23.25
N ASP A 28 12.85 -6.44 23.22
CA ASP A 28 12.92 -5.02 23.56
C ASP A 28 12.18 -4.14 22.52
N LYS A 29 10.97 -3.74 22.90
CA LYS A 29 10.08 -2.86 22.12
C LYS A 29 10.25 -1.38 22.49
N GLY A 30 11.19 -1.05 23.40
CA GLY A 30 11.43 0.31 23.86
C GLY A 30 10.19 0.96 24.49
N GLY A 31 9.47 0.22 25.34
CA GLY A 31 8.25 0.67 26.04
C GLY A 31 6.96 0.68 25.20
N ARG A 32 7.00 0.19 23.96
CA ARG A 32 5.82 0.08 23.07
C ARG A 32 5.15 -1.29 23.18
N THR A 33 3.87 -1.37 22.82
CA THR A 33 3.21 -2.67 22.56
C THR A 33 3.76 -3.33 21.30
N THR A 34 3.56 -4.63 21.16
CA THR A 34 3.94 -5.38 19.94
C THR A 34 3.31 -4.78 18.68
N GLU A 35 2.08 -4.29 18.75
CA GLU A 35 1.41 -3.64 17.61
C GLU A 35 2.07 -2.31 17.24
N GLN A 36 2.25 -1.41 18.22
CA GLN A 36 2.88 -0.11 18.03
C GLN A 36 4.29 -0.23 17.44
N TYR A 37 5.07 -1.20 17.93
CA TYR A 37 6.41 -1.48 17.42
C TYR A 37 6.41 -1.82 15.91
N PHE A 38 5.49 -2.68 15.47
CA PHE A 38 5.41 -3.06 14.07
C PHE A 38 4.80 -1.98 13.19
N ASP A 39 3.85 -1.20 13.72
CA ASP A 39 3.28 -0.05 13.03
C ASP A 39 4.36 1.00 12.73
N ASP A 40 5.17 1.34 13.73
CA ASP A 40 6.30 2.27 13.57
C ASP A 40 7.30 1.74 12.53
N ARG A 41 7.61 0.44 12.59
CA ARG A 41 8.51 -0.18 11.59
C ARG A 41 7.93 -0.17 10.19
N ALA A 42 6.65 -0.47 10.01
CA ALA A 42 6.00 -0.45 8.70
C ALA A 42 5.95 0.97 8.13
N ALA A 43 5.55 1.93 8.96
CA ALA A 43 5.49 3.35 8.63
C ALA A 43 6.87 3.93 8.28
N TRP A 44 7.94 3.41 8.90
CA TRP A 44 9.33 3.78 8.57
C TRP A 44 9.86 3.06 7.33
N ALA A 45 9.61 1.76 7.20
CA ALA A 45 10.23 0.90 6.20
C ALA A 45 9.79 1.24 4.77
N ALA A 46 8.49 1.46 4.55
CA ALA A 46 7.96 1.76 3.22
C ALA A 46 8.52 3.05 2.60
N PRO A 47 8.42 4.22 3.25
CA PRO A 47 9.00 5.44 2.69
C PRO A 47 10.52 5.36 2.57
N ASN A 48 11.22 4.63 3.44
CA ASN A 48 12.66 4.44 3.30
C ASN A 48 13.07 3.53 2.15
N ARG A 49 12.30 2.48 1.84
CA ARG A 49 12.51 1.67 0.64
C ARG A 49 12.32 2.52 -0.63
N ILE A 50 11.30 3.37 -0.66
CA ILE A 50 11.09 4.33 -1.76
C ILE A 50 12.26 5.31 -1.85
N ARG A 51 12.67 5.93 -0.74
CA ARG A 51 13.84 6.83 -0.71
C ARG A 51 15.10 6.15 -1.23
N ARG A 52 15.36 4.91 -0.82
CA ARG A 52 16.51 4.14 -1.29
C ARG A 52 16.42 3.85 -2.80
N ALA A 53 15.25 3.48 -3.30
CA ALA A 53 15.04 3.27 -4.75
C ALA A 53 15.22 4.56 -5.56
N LEU A 54 14.78 5.70 -5.00
CA LEU A 54 14.94 7.02 -5.60
C LEU A 54 16.34 7.62 -5.36
N SER A 55 17.16 7.04 -4.49
CA SER A 55 18.50 7.53 -4.19
C SER A 55 19.47 7.29 -5.35
N GLY A 56 20.44 8.20 -5.48
CA GLY A 56 21.48 8.18 -6.50
C GLY A 56 21.76 9.56 -7.09
N ASP A 57 22.86 9.66 -7.84
CA ASP A 57 23.41 10.95 -8.23
C ASP A 57 22.79 11.60 -9.48
N SER A 58 21.95 10.85 -10.20
CA SER A 58 21.24 11.38 -11.36
C SER A 58 20.32 12.55 -10.98
N PHE A 59 20.33 13.60 -11.81
CA PHE A 59 19.45 14.76 -11.66
C PHE A 59 17.96 14.38 -11.50
N LEU A 60 17.49 13.39 -12.28
CA LEU A 60 16.12 12.89 -12.20
C LEU A 60 15.83 12.25 -10.84
N LYS A 61 16.76 11.47 -10.30
CA LYS A 61 16.66 10.81 -9.00
C LYS A 61 16.66 11.80 -7.83
N LYS A 62 17.53 12.81 -7.88
CA LYS A 62 17.55 13.92 -6.89
C LYS A 62 16.23 14.68 -6.88
N LYS A 63 15.69 15.01 -8.06
CA LYS A 63 14.36 15.65 -8.18
C LYS A 63 13.23 14.76 -7.63
N ALA A 64 13.21 13.48 -8.00
CA ALA A 64 12.19 12.54 -7.53
C ALA A 64 12.23 12.37 -6.00
N THR A 65 13.42 12.23 -5.42
CA THR A 65 13.62 12.16 -3.96
C THR A 65 13.13 13.42 -3.26
N LYS A 66 13.47 14.60 -3.78
CA LYS A 66 12.99 15.88 -3.24
C LYS A 66 11.46 15.94 -3.29
N ILE A 67 10.86 15.60 -4.45
CA ILE A 67 9.41 15.60 -4.62
C ILE A 67 8.74 14.67 -3.60
N PHE A 68 9.24 13.45 -3.44
CA PHE A 68 8.71 12.48 -2.49
C PHE A 68 8.75 12.98 -1.03
N ASN A 69 9.85 13.61 -0.62
CA ASN A 69 10.06 14.03 0.76
C ASN A 69 9.35 15.35 1.13
N THR A 70 9.26 16.30 0.19
CA THR A 70 8.79 17.65 0.51
C THR A 70 7.33 17.89 0.16
N ASN A 71 6.80 17.16 -0.83
CA ASN A 71 5.52 17.54 -1.40
C ASN A 71 4.33 16.92 -0.65
N THR A 72 3.36 17.77 -0.35
CA THR A 72 2.02 17.35 0.04
C THR A 72 1.21 16.91 -1.19
N PHE A 73 0.12 16.19 -0.96
CA PHE A 73 -0.80 15.86 -2.04
C PHE A 73 -1.31 17.09 -2.78
N ALA A 74 -1.62 18.20 -2.10
CA ALA A 74 -2.04 19.43 -2.79
C ALA A 74 -0.98 19.95 -3.76
N GLN A 75 0.28 19.93 -3.37
CA GLN A 75 1.37 20.38 -4.23
C GLN A 75 1.62 19.41 -5.40
N LEU A 76 1.55 18.10 -5.14
CA LEU A 76 1.63 17.09 -6.19
C LEU A 76 0.46 17.18 -7.18
N GLY A 77 -0.75 17.39 -6.66
CA GLY A 77 -1.96 17.59 -7.44
C GLY A 77 -1.83 18.78 -8.37
N ARG A 78 -1.31 19.92 -7.89
CA ARG A 78 -1.02 21.08 -8.75
C ARG A 78 0.00 20.75 -9.85
N LYS A 79 1.12 20.08 -9.51
CA LYS A 79 2.16 19.70 -10.48
C LYS A 79 1.66 18.74 -11.56
N LEU A 80 0.74 17.87 -11.20
CA LEU A 80 0.20 16.84 -12.09
C LEU A 80 -1.16 17.21 -12.71
N CYS A 81 -1.70 18.38 -12.39
CA CYS A 81 -3.04 18.85 -12.74
C CYS A 81 -4.15 17.86 -12.29
N LEU A 82 -4.06 17.39 -11.05
CA LEU A 82 -5.02 16.47 -10.42
C LEU A 82 -5.79 17.16 -9.29
N LYS A 83 -7.10 16.89 -9.24
CA LYS A 83 -7.96 17.29 -8.10
C LYS A 83 -7.71 16.34 -6.91
N VAL A 84 -7.33 16.93 -5.78
CA VAL A 84 -7.00 16.23 -4.53
C VAL A 84 -8.15 16.42 -3.53
N PRO A 85 -8.64 15.35 -2.87
CA PRO A 85 -9.61 15.45 -1.77
C PRO A 85 -9.11 16.33 -0.63
N ASP A 86 -10.01 17.08 0.00
CA ASP A 86 -9.64 18.09 1.01
C ASP A 86 -8.89 17.49 2.21
N GLU A 87 -9.32 16.32 2.66
CA GLU A 87 -8.73 15.54 3.77
C GLU A 87 -7.26 15.18 3.54
N LEU A 88 -6.83 15.02 2.28
CA LEU A 88 -5.48 14.59 1.93
C LEU A 88 -4.57 15.76 1.54
N LYS A 89 -5.11 16.96 1.26
CA LYS A 89 -4.35 18.10 0.70
C LYS A 89 -3.06 18.42 1.44
N ASN A 90 -3.11 18.43 2.77
CA ASN A 90 -1.98 18.82 3.62
C ASN A 90 -1.08 17.65 4.02
N LYS A 91 -1.49 16.41 3.72
CA LYS A 91 -0.73 15.20 4.03
C LYS A 91 0.49 15.11 3.11
N LYS A 92 1.66 14.81 3.68
CA LYS A 92 2.87 14.54 2.90
C LYS A 92 2.74 13.19 2.21
N PHE A 93 3.23 13.13 0.98
CA PHE A 93 3.19 11.89 0.22
C PHE A 93 4.01 10.77 0.89
N ALA A 94 5.17 11.09 1.44
CA ALA A 94 5.99 10.10 2.17
C ALA A 94 5.27 9.52 3.40
N ASP A 95 4.61 10.36 4.20
CA ASP A 95 3.91 9.91 5.42
C ASP A 95 2.73 8.99 5.05
N PHE A 96 1.97 9.39 4.02
CA PHE A 96 0.92 8.55 3.45
C PHE A 96 1.42 7.19 2.95
N THR A 97 2.61 7.10 2.33
CA THR A 97 3.14 5.78 1.92
C THR A 97 3.47 4.88 3.10
N GLY A 98 3.81 5.45 4.27
CA GLY A 98 4.01 4.70 5.49
C GLY A 98 2.71 4.14 6.05
N GLU A 99 1.67 4.98 6.12
CA GLU A 99 0.33 4.57 6.54
C GLU A 99 -0.26 3.52 5.61
N LEU A 100 -0.17 3.75 4.29
CA LEU A 100 -0.60 2.80 3.28
C LEU A 100 0.04 1.42 3.48
N ALA A 101 1.37 1.39 3.67
CA ALA A 101 2.07 0.13 3.89
C ALA A 101 1.64 -0.55 5.19
N ARG A 102 1.51 0.23 6.28
CA ARG A 102 1.01 -0.29 7.56
C ARG A 102 -0.36 -0.94 7.38
N ASP A 103 -1.29 -0.27 6.72
CA ASP A 103 -2.66 -0.76 6.56
C ASP A 103 -2.72 -2.00 5.65
N ILE A 104 -1.87 -2.08 4.61
CA ILE A 104 -1.68 -3.30 3.81
C ILE A 104 -1.20 -4.46 4.68
N PHE A 105 -0.29 -4.23 5.62
CA PHE A 105 0.21 -5.27 6.52
C PHE A 105 -0.76 -5.64 7.65
N LYS A 106 -1.66 -4.74 8.08
CA LYS A 106 -2.68 -5.03 9.11
C LYS A 106 -3.82 -5.92 8.60
N GLY A 107 -4.07 -5.91 7.30
CA GLY A 107 -5.21 -6.59 6.66
C GLY A 107 -6.50 -5.75 6.74
N ASP A 108 -7.42 -6.02 5.81
CA ASP A 108 -8.68 -5.28 5.55
C ASP A 108 -8.50 -3.96 4.80
N GLN A 109 -7.43 -3.87 4.00
CA GLN A 109 -7.07 -2.76 3.11
C GLN A 109 -8.20 -1.74 2.89
N PRO A 110 -8.21 -0.59 3.61
CA PRO A 110 -9.36 0.32 3.63
C PRO A 110 -9.53 1.09 2.32
N TYR A 111 -8.56 0.99 1.42
CA TYR A 111 -8.50 1.77 0.20
C TYR A 111 -9.21 1.06 -0.94
N VAL A 112 -10.53 0.86 -0.80
CA VAL A 112 -11.40 0.31 -1.84
C VAL A 112 -11.89 1.39 -2.81
N LYS A 113 -12.35 0.99 -3.99
CA LYS A 113 -12.89 1.91 -4.99
C LYS A 113 -14.01 2.77 -4.38
N GLY A 114 -13.86 4.08 -4.47
CA GLY A 114 -14.79 5.06 -3.89
C GLY A 114 -14.23 5.82 -2.68
N THR A 115 -13.17 5.33 -2.03
CA THR A 115 -12.50 6.10 -0.97
C THR A 115 -11.62 7.22 -1.54
N PRO A 116 -11.45 8.34 -0.81
CA PRO A 116 -10.58 9.44 -1.22
C PRO A 116 -9.15 9.00 -1.57
N GLU A 117 -8.60 8.05 -0.81
CA GLU A 117 -7.25 7.51 -0.96
C GLU A 117 -7.10 6.61 -2.19
N TYR A 118 -8.08 5.74 -2.45
CA TYR A 118 -8.05 4.91 -3.67
C TYR A 118 -8.11 5.81 -4.91
N GLU A 119 -9.05 6.75 -4.95
CA GLU A 119 -9.28 7.64 -6.08
C GLU A 119 -8.05 8.50 -6.38
N ILE A 120 -7.38 9.01 -5.35
CA ILE A 120 -6.19 9.81 -5.55
C ILE A 120 -5.02 8.95 -6.05
N ILE A 121 -4.79 7.76 -5.48
CA ILE A 121 -3.74 6.84 -5.95
C ILE A 121 -3.99 6.43 -7.41
N ALA A 122 -5.22 6.07 -7.76
CA ALA A 122 -5.59 5.69 -9.13
C ALA A 122 -5.30 6.84 -10.12
N ARG A 123 -5.63 8.08 -9.75
CA ARG A 123 -5.31 9.28 -10.57
C ARG A 123 -3.81 9.51 -10.70
N PHE A 124 -3.05 9.33 -9.63
CA PHE A 124 -1.58 9.40 -9.67
C PHE A 124 -1.00 8.35 -10.62
N LEU A 125 -1.38 7.08 -10.47
CA LEU A 125 -0.91 5.99 -11.31
C LEU A 125 -1.28 6.22 -12.78
N LYS A 126 -2.50 6.68 -13.07
CA LYS A 126 -2.93 7.06 -14.42
C LYS A 126 -2.02 8.12 -15.04
N ARG A 127 -1.60 9.13 -14.25
CA ARG A 127 -0.70 10.19 -14.72
C ARG A 127 0.74 9.69 -14.91
N PHE A 128 1.19 8.75 -14.08
CA PHE A 128 2.50 8.12 -14.18
C PHE A 128 2.55 6.93 -15.16
N LYS A 129 1.42 6.54 -15.76
CA LYS A 129 1.33 5.41 -16.70
C LYS A 129 2.43 5.38 -17.77
N PRO A 130 2.84 6.50 -18.39
CA PRO A 130 3.96 6.48 -19.34
C PRO A 130 5.28 6.03 -18.73
N VAL A 131 5.57 6.46 -17.50
CA VAL A 131 6.78 6.07 -16.74
C VAL A 131 6.68 4.61 -16.30
N LEU A 132 5.50 4.19 -15.83
CA LEU A 132 5.23 2.80 -15.47
C LEU A 132 5.43 1.89 -16.69
N LYS A 133 4.92 2.26 -17.87
CA LYS A 133 5.10 1.49 -19.11
C LYS A 133 6.58 1.30 -19.49
N ILE A 134 7.42 2.31 -19.24
CA ILE A 134 8.88 2.19 -19.42
C ILE A 134 9.45 1.14 -18.45
N ALA A 135 9.02 1.16 -17.19
CA ALA A 135 9.44 0.17 -16.20
C ALA A 135 8.92 -1.24 -16.53
N GLU A 136 7.65 -1.37 -16.93
CA GLU A 136 7.02 -2.63 -17.36
C GLU A 136 7.78 -3.26 -18.53
N ASN A 137 8.16 -2.46 -19.53
CA ASN A 137 8.96 -2.95 -20.66
C ASN A 137 10.37 -3.41 -20.23
N LYS A 138 10.95 -2.82 -19.18
CA LYS A 138 12.26 -3.25 -18.63
C LYS A 138 12.15 -4.49 -17.74
N LEU A 139 10.99 -4.70 -17.12
CA LEU A 139 10.71 -5.84 -16.25
C LEU A 139 10.14 -7.04 -17.01
N ALA A 140 9.74 -6.84 -18.28
CA ALA A 140 9.21 -7.89 -19.12
C ALA A 140 10.23 -9.03 -19.27
N LYS A 141 9.81 -10.25 -18.92
CA LYS A 141 10.51 -11.50 -19.22
C LYS A 141 9.58 -12.39 -20.03
N ASP A 142 10.13 -13.08 -21.03
CA ASP A 142 9.43 -14.10 -21.81
C ASP A 142 8.06 -13.66 -22.35
N SER A 143 8.00 -12.45 -22.89
CA SER A 143 6.79 -11.81 -23.48
C SER A 143 5.67 -11.43 -22.49
N VAL A 144 5.82 -11.72 -21.20
CA VAL A 144 4.86 -11.29 -20.17
C VAL A 144 5.27 -9.94 -19.61
N LYS A 145 4.43 -8.93 -19.84
CA LYS A 145 4.61 -7.59 -19.27
C LYS A 145 3.82 -7.49 -17.97
N PRO A 146 4.44 -7.14 -16.85
CA PRO A 146 3.68 -6.86 -15.64
C PRO A 146 2.79 -5.64 -15.87
N ASP A 147 1.57 -5.65 -15.34
CA ASP A 147 0.74 -4.43 -15.22
C ASP A 147 0.96 -3.85 -13.83
N LEU A 148 1.93 -2.94 -13.72
CA LEU A 148 2.29 -2.36 -12.43
C LEU A 148 1.15 -1.52 -11.85
N THR A 149 0.29 -0.94 -12.69
CA THR A 149 -0.86 -0.16 -12.21
C THR A 149 -1.86 -1.07 -11.52
N SER A 150 -2.28 -2.14 -12.19
CA SER A 150 -3.24 -3.10 -11.64
C SER A 150 -2.66 -3.84 -10.43
N MET A 151 -1.37 -4.21 -10.46
CA MET A 151 -0.70 -4.81 -9.31
C MET A 151 -0.74 -3.89 -8.09
N LEU A 152 -0.39 -2.61 -8.26
CA LEU A 152 -0.41 -1.65 -7.16
C LEU A 152 -1.84 -1.41 -6.66
N LEU A 153 -2.82 -1.21 -7.56
CA LEU A 153 -4.23 -1.00 -7.17
C LEU A 153 -4.85 -2.20 -6.44
N ASN A 154 -4.48 -3.43 -6.82
CA ASN A 154 -4.91 -4.64 -6.11
C ASN A 154 -4.15 -4.90 -4.81
N THR A 155 -3.00 -4.24 -4.62
CA THR A 155 -2.21 -4.36 -3.38
C THR A 155 -2.67 -3.37 -2.32
N ILE A 156 -3.24 -2.23 -2.72
CA ILE A 156 -3.70 -1.19 -1.80
C ILE A 156 -5.14 -1.37 -1.34
N GLY A 157 -5.96 -2.07 -2.13
CA GLY A 157 -7.41 -2.16 -1.92
C GLY A 157 -7.93 -3.59 -2.00
N ASN A 158 -8.83 -3.92 -1.08
CA ASN A 158 -9.57 -5.16 -1.11
C ASN A 158 -10.73 -5.09 -2.11
N ASN A 159 -10.44 -5.36 -3.38
CA ASN A 159 -11.43 -5.28 -4.46
C ASN A 159 -12.42 -6.45 -4.49
N LYS A 160 -12.34 -7.39 -3.54
CA LYS A 160 -13.17 -8.61 -3.49
C LYS A 160 -14.30 -8.54 -2.47
N GLY A 161 -14.29 -7.56 -1.56
CA GLY A 161 -15.34 -7.34 -0.57
C GLY A 161 -15.33 -8.32 0.61
N TRP A 162 -14.35 -9.21 0.71
CA TRP A 162 -14.18 -10.13 1.84
C TRP A 162 -13.04 -9.65 2.70
N SER A 163 -13.26 -9.44 4.00
CA SER A 163 -12.18 -9.08 4.93
C SER A 163 -10.98 -10.04 4.78
N ASP A 164 -9.77 -9.47 4.79
CA ASP A 164 -8.51 -10.23 4.79
C ASP A 164 -8.26 -10.91 6.14
N ASN A 165 -9.00 -10.48 7.17
CA ASN A 165 -8.89 -10.96 8.52
C ASN A 165 -9.91 -12.07 8.79
N ASP A 166 -11.20 -11.79 8.59
CA ASP A 166 -12.29 -12.68 8.95
C ASP A 166 -13.36 -12.72 7.86
N ALA A 167 -13.53 -13.87 7.20
CA ALA A 167 -14.48 -14.00 6.10
C ALA A 167 -15.18 -15.36 6.11
N THR A 168 -16.47 -15.37 5.77
CA THR A 168 -17.19 -16.59 5.39
C THR A 168 -17.49 -16.52 3.90
N ILE A 169 -16.96 -17.49 3.16
CA ILE A 169 -17.04 -17.55 1.70
C ILE A 169 -18.00 -18.67 1.32
N SER A 170 -19.02 -18.34 0.53
CA SER A 170 -19.89 -19.31 -0.11
C SER A 170 -19.35 -19.61 -1.51
N LEU A 171 -19.14 -20.89 -1.83
CA LEU A 171 -18.50 -21.36 -3.07
C LEU A 171 -19.48 -21.50 -4.26
N LYS A 172 -20.68 -20.90 -4.18
CA LYS A 172 -21.71 -20.96 -5.23
C LYS A 172 -21.30 -20.29 -6.54
#